data_AF-A0A2N3LCP9-F1
#
_entry.id   AF-A0A2N3LCP9-F1
#
_cell.length_a   1.000
_cell.length_b   1.000
_cell.length_c   1.000
_cell.angle_alpha   90.00
_cell.angle_beta   90.00
_cell.angle_gamma   90.00
#
_symmetry.space_group_name_H-M   'P 1'
#
loop_
_entity.id
_entity.type
_entity.pdbx_description
1 polymer ?
#
loop_
_entity_poly.entity_id
_entity_poly.type
_entity_poly.pdbx_seq_one_letter_code
_entity_poly.pdbx_strand_id
1 'polypeptide(L)'
;MIEKENEYKNAVNCIKKWSKHWLTTSASRKYAGADSMKEPAAKTLKYISSLDDSMSFKQKLESLYGFFEESDKKERESQFMGTGFYFDLMSYIRNSYKRVENGEPVIKNINR
;
A
#
# COMPACT_ATOMS: atom_id res chain seq x y z
N MET A 1 -6.20 0.27 -25.83
CA MET A 1 -5.16 1.01 -25.07
C MET A 1 -5.65 1.06 -23.64
N ILE A 2 -4.83 0.65 -22.67
CA ILE A 2 -5.26 0.69 -21.26
C ILE A 2 -5.25 2.15 -20.80
N GLU A 3 -6.29 2.55 -20.10
CA GLU A 3 -6.37 3.86 -19.48
C GLU A 3 -5.51 3.87 -18.21
N LYS A 4 -4.27 4.36 -18.34
CA LYS A 4 -3.25 4.32 -17.28
C LYS A 4 -3.76 4.87 -15.94
N GLU A 5 -4.54 5.95 -15.99
CA GLU A 5 -5.09 6.60 -14.79
C GLU A 5 -6.09 5.70 -14.03
N ASN A 6 -6.90 4.93 -14.75
CA ASN A 6 -7.79 3.94 -14.14
C ASN A 6 -7.03 2.79 -13.50
N GLU A 7 -5.88 2.40 -14.06
CA GLU A 7 -5.02 1.39 -13.45
C GLU A 7 -4.29 1.90 -12.20
N TYR A 8 -3.85 3.16 -12.19
CA TYR A 8 -3.31 3.78 -10.98
C TYR A 8 -4.39 3.87 -9.87
N LYS A 9 -5.63 4.20 -10.24
CA LYS A 9 -6.78 4.14 -9.33
C LYS A 9 -6.98 2.73 -8.76
N ASN A 10 -6.89 1.70 -9.59
CA ASN A 10 -6.98 0.31 -9.15
C ASN A 10 -5.87 -0.03 -8.14
N ALA A 11 -4.65 0.47 -8.36
CA ALA A 11 -3.54 0.26 -7.45
C ALA A 11 -3.79 0.90 -6.07
N VAL A 12 -4.20 2.17 -6.02
CA VAL A 12 -4.57 2.86 -4.77
C VAL A 12 -5.70 2.13 -4.04
N ASN A 13 -6.72 1.68 -4.78
CA ASN A 13 -7.83 0.93 -4.21
C ASN A 13 -7.40 -0.42 -3.63
N CYS A 14 -6.46 -1.11 -4.28
CA CYS A 14 -5.91 -2.36 -3.78
C CYS A 14 -5.15 -2.15 -2.46
N ILE A 15 -4.29 -1.13 -2.39
CA ILE A 15 -3.58 -0.73 -1.16
C ILE A 15 -4.60 -0.46 -0.04
N LYS A 16 -5.62 0.36 -0.32
CA LYS A 16 -6.69 0.68 0.64
C LYS A 16 -7.43 -0.57 1.14
N LYS A 17 -7.78 -1.49 0.24
CA LYS A 17 -8.45 -2.75 0.61
C LYS A 17 -7.55 -3.63 1.47
N TRP A 18 -6.28 -3.75 1.10
CA TRP A 18 -5.31 -4.55 1.82
C TRP A 18 -5.01 -3.98 3.21
N SER A 19 -4.83 -2.66 3.35
CA SER A 19 -4.69 -2.04 4.67
C SER A 19 -5.93 -2.26 5.53
N LYS A 20 -7.15 -2.15 4.97
CA LYS A 20 -8.39 -2.44 5.72
C LYS A 20 -8.45 -3.89 6.19
N HIS A 21 -7.94 -4.85 5.41
CA HIS A 21 -7.97 -6.26 5.77
C HIS A 21 -7.30 -6.51 7.14
N TRP A 22 -6.13 -5.92 7.37
CA TRP A 22 -5.37 -6.08 8.62
C TRP A 22 -6.07 -5.51 9.86
N LEU A 23 -7.04 -4.62 9.68
CA LEU A 23 -7.85 -4.07 10.77
C LEU A 23 -9.08 -4.95 11.09
N THR A 24 -9.36 -5.98 10.31
CA THR A 24 -10.50 -6.86 10.54
C THR A 24 -10.23 -7.90 11.62
N THR A 25 -11.27 -8.26 12.37
CA THR A 25 -11.20 -9.35 13.36
C THR A 25 -10.79 -10.68 12.71
N SER A 26 -11.19 -10.91 11.46
CA SER A 26 -10.82 -12.11 10.71
C SER A 26 -9.31 -12.21 10.48
N ALA A 27 -8.64 -11.10 10.16
CA ALA A 27 -7.18 -11.08 10.04
C ALA A 27 -6.51 -11.36 11.39
N SER A 28 -7.00 -10.76 12.48
CA SER A 28 -6.50 -11.01 13.84
C SER A 28 -6.59 -12.48 14.27
N ARG A 29 -7.63 -13.20 13.82
CA ARG A 29 -7.79 -14.63 14.13
C ARG A 29 -6.96 -15.54 13.24
N LYS A 30 -6.70 -15.15 11.99
CA LYS A 30 -6.11 -16.02 10.97
C LYS A 30 -4.58 -15.96 10.92
N TYR A 31 -3.99 -14.80 11.21
CA TYR A 31 -2.55 -14.59 11.05
C TYR A 31 -1.88 -14.31 12.40
N ALA A 32 -0.92 -15.15 12.76
CA ALA A 32 0.00 -14.85 13.85
C ALA A 32 0.76 -13.55 13.51
N GLY A 33 0.75 -12.56 14.41
CA GLY A 33 1.34 -11.24 14.16
C GLY A 33 0.43 -10.25 13.43
N ALA A 34 -0.85 -10.55 13.21
CA ALA A 34 -1.80 -9.56 12.67
C ALA A 34 -1.88 -8.27 13.52
N ASP A 35 -1.61 -8.36 14.82
CA ASP A 35 -1.59 -7.19 15.71
C ASP A 35 -0.47 -6.21 15.37
N SER A 36 0.71 -6.67 14.95
CA SER A 36 1.79 -5.78 14.53
C SER A 36 1.47 -5.07 13.22
N MET A 37 0.60 -5.64 12.38
CA MET A 37 0.14 -5.03 11.13
C MET A 37 -0.93 -3.96 11.32
N LYS A 38 -1.59 -3.87 12.48
CA LYS A 38 -2.70 -2.95 12.71
C LYS A 38 -2.27 -1.49 12.68
N GLU A 39 -1.19 -1.16 13.38
CA GLU A 39 -0.67 0.20 13.43
C GLU A 39 -0.24 0.73 12.05
N PRO A 40 0.62 0.03 11.28
CA PRO A 40 0.99 0.50 9.95
C PRO A 40 -0.20 0.54 8.99
N ALA A 41 -1.14 -0.41 9.10
CA ALA A 41 -2.40 -0.36 8.33
C ALA A 41 -3.24 0.87 8.63
N ALA A 42 -3.41 1.22 9.91
CA ALA A 42 -4.16 2.41 10.31
C ALA A 42 -3.47 3.70 9.83
N LYS A 43 -2.12 3.78 9.94
CA LYS A 43 -1.34 4.92 9.43
C LYS A 43 -1.51 5.09 7.92
N THR A 44 -1.42 4.01 7.15
CA THR A 44 -1.64 4.05 5.70
C THR A 44 -3.04 4.51 5.33
N LEU A 45 -4.09 4.03 6.00
CA LEU A 45 -5.45 4.47 5.72
C LEU A 45 -5.65 5.96 6.05
N LYS A 46 -5.09 6.42 7.18
CA LYS A 46 -5.13 7.83 7.56
C LYS A 46 -4.43 8.70 6.51
N TYR A 47 -3.26 8.27 6.03
CA TYR A 47 -2.51 8.97 5.00
C TYR A 47 -3.28 9.04 3.68
N ILE A 48 -3.86 7.92 3.22
CA ILE A 48 -4.72 7.90 2.02
C ILE A 48 -5.88 8.88 2.14
N SER A 49 -6.50 8.95 3.32
CA SER A 49 -7.60 9.89 3.60
C SER A 49 -7.17 11.35 3.69
N SER A 50 -5.88 11.65 3.90
CA SER A 50 -5.36 13.02 3.92
C SER A 50 -4.84 13.51 2.56
N LEU A 51 -4.80 12.65 1.54
CA LEU A 51 -4.37 13.05 0.20
C LEU A 51 -5.41 13.97 -0.44
N ASP A 52 -4.96 14.98 -1.17
CA ASP A 52 -5.82 15.92 -1.88
C ASP A 52 -6.59 15.20 -3.00
N ASP A 53 -7.89 15.46 -3.09
CA ASP A 53 -8.77 14.92 -4.12
C ASP A 53 -8.47 15.46 -5.51
N SER A 54 -7.81 16.62 -5.62
CA SER A 54 -7.39 17.22 -6.88
C SER A 54 -6.22 16.48 -7.57
N MET A 55 -5.47 15.68 -6.81
CA MET A 55 -4.31 14.94 -7.33
C MET A 55 -4.73 13.79 -8.24
N SER A 56 -3.93 13.56 -9.29
CA SER A 56 -4.04 12.33 -10.09
C SER A 56 -3.71 11.09 -9.25
N PHE A 57 -4.24 9.94 -9.62
CA PHE A 57 -3.95 8.66 -8.96
C PHE A 57 -2.47 8.28 -9.09
N LYS A 58 -1.80 8.67 -10.18
CA LYS A 58 -0.35 8.54 -10.30
C LYS A 58 0.38 9.32 -9.19
N GLN A 59 0.06 10.61 -9.03
CA GLN A 59 0.64 11.44 -7.97
C GLN A 59 0.33 10.87 -6.58
N LYS A 60 -0.90 10.38 -6.35
CA LYS A 60 -1.26 9.71 -5.09
C LYS A 60 -0.39 8.49 -4.82
N LEU A 61 -0.06 7.69 -5.84
CA LEU A 61 0.86 6.55 -5.71
C LEU A 61 2.30 6.98 -5.42
N GLU A 62 2.78 8.06 -6.03
CA GLU A 62 4.11 8.63 -5.76
C GLU A 62 4.20 9.13 -4.31
N SER A 63 3.18 9.86 -3.84
CA SER A 63 3.09 10.29 -2.44
C SER A 63 3.02 9.12 -1.47
N LEU A 64 2.23 8.09 -1.78
CA LEU A 64 2.16 6.86 -0.97
C LEU A 64 3.52 6.15 -0.92
N TYR A 65 4.22 6.07 -2.05
CA TYR A 65 5.53 5.46 -2.10
C TYR A 65 6.54 6.18 -1.21
N GLY A 66 6.60 7.53 -1.27
CA GLY A 66 7.47 8.32 -0.41
C GLY A 66 7.13 8.15 1.08
N PHE A 67 5.84 8.15 1.43
CA PHE A 67 5.38 7.87 2.79
C PHE A 67 5.81 6.47 3.28
N PHE A 68 5.70 5.44 2.44
CA PHE A 68 6.12 4.08 2.79
C PHE A 68 7.63 3.96 2.93
N GLU A 69 8.41 4.61 2.08
CA GLU A 69 9.88 4.62 2.17
C GLU A 69 10.36 5.24 3.49
N GLU A 70 9.80 6.39 3.87
CA GLU A 70 10.13 7.03 5.15
C GLU A 70 9.70 6.17 6.35
N SER A 71 8.53 5.53 6.26
CA SER A 71 8.00 4.69 7.34
C SER A 71 8.78 3.38 7.49
N ASP A 72 9.16 2.74 6.38
CA ASP A 72 10.00 1.53 6.37
C ASP A 72 11.38 1.83 6.94
N LYS A 73 11.98 2.98 6.58
CA LYS A 73 13.25 3.43 7.15
C LYS A 73 13.16 3.59 8.67
N LYS A 74 12.11 4.25 9.17
CA LYS A 74 11.86 4.39 10.62
C LYS A 74 11.67 3.06 11.32
N GLU A 75 10.96 2.10 10.72
CA GLU A 75 10.83 0.75 11.27
C GLU A 75 12.19 0.03 11.36
N ARG A 76 13.03 0.14 10.33
CA ARG A 76 14.38 -0.47 10.30
C ARG A 76 15.36 0.17 11.28
N GLU A 77 15.21 1.46 11.53
CA GLU A 77 16.03 2.18 12.52
C GLU A 77 15.58 1.87 13.97
N SER A 78 14.35 1.38 14.15
CA SER A 78 13.89 0.90 15.44
C SER A 78 14.55 -0.44 15.79
N GLN A 79 14.84 -0.68 17.08
CA GLN A 79 15.47 -1.93 17.55
C GLN A 79 14.57 -3.17 17.41
N PHE A 80 13.35 -3.02 16.89
CA PHE A 80 12.40 -4.11 16.69
C PHE A 80 12.48 -4.63 15.24
N MET A 81 12.24 -5.93 15.04
CA MET A 81 12.01 -6.43 13.68
C MET A 81 10.78 -5.71 13.10
N GLY A 82 10.99 -4.98 12.01
CA GLY A 82 9.92 -4.32 11.27
C GLY A 82 8.86 -5.32 10.79
N THR A 83 7.69 -4.80 10.46
CA THR A 83 6.54 -5.64 10.06
C THR A 83 6.66 -6.17 8.64
N GLY A 84 7.50 -5.52 7.82
CA GLY A 84 7.57 -5.72 6.37
C GLY A 84 6.37 -5.12 5.63
N PHE A 85 5.42 -4.49 6.34
CA PHE A 85 4.19 -3.96 5.78
C PHE A 85 4.45 -2.92 4.69
N TYR A 86 5.30 -1.94 4.98
CA TYR A 86 5.62 -0.87 4.03
C TYR A 86 6.44 -1.38 2.85
N PHE A 87 7.39 -2.29 3.10
CA PHE A 87 8.16 -2.96 2.06
C PHE A 87 7.27 -3.72 1.05
N ASP A 88 6.28 -4.47 1.53
CA ASP A 88 5.33 -5.21 0.69
C ASP A 88 4.53 -4.24 -0.20
N LEU A 89 4.08 -3.11 0.37
CA LEU A 89 3.35 -2.08 -0.37
C LEU A 89 4.21 -1.33 -1.39
N MET A 90 5.46 -0.99 -1.06
CA MET A 90 6.41 -0.39 -2.00
C MET A 90 6.67 -1.31 -3.19
N SER A 91 6.86 -2.61 -2.92
CA SER A 91 7.06 -3.63 -3.96
C SER A 91 5.85 -3.73 -4.88
N TYR A 92 4.64 -3.71 -4.31
CA TYR A 92 3.40 -3.66 -5.07
C TYR A 92 3.29 -2.41 -5.95
N ILE A 93 3.63 -1.23 -5.43
CA ILE A 93 3.59 0.02 -6.20
C ILE A 93 4.57 -0.05 -7.39
N ARG A 94 5.82 -0.48 -7.16
CA ARG A 94 6.82 -0.61 -8.23
C ARG A 94 6.37 -1.56 -9.34
N ASN A 95 5.80 -2.71 -8.96
CA ASN A 95 5.26 -3.67 -9.92
C ASN A 95 4.04 -3.11 -10.67
N SER A 96 3.17 -2.37 -9.98
CA SER A 96 2.02 -1.71 -10.60
C SER A 96 2.47 -0.68 -11.65
N TYR A 97 3.48 0.14 -11.34
CA TYR A 97 4.06 1.08 -12.29
C TYR A 97 4.59 0.38 -13.54
N LYS A 98 5.42 -0.65 -13.36
CA LYS A 98 6.00 -1.39 -14.48
C LYS A 98 4.92 -1.97 -15.40
N ARG A 99 3.85 -2.53 -14.83
CA ARG A 99 2.74 -3.09 -15.60
C ARG A 99 1.99 -2.02 -16.38
N VAL A 100 1.63 -0.90 -15.74
CA VAL A 100 0.91 0.18 -16.39
C VAL A 100 1.73 0.80 -17.53
N GLU A 101 3.04 0.96 -17.34
CA GLU A 101 3.93 1.47 -18.40
C GLU A 101 4.05 0.49 -19.57
N ASN A 102 4.03 -0.82 -19.31
CA ASN A 102 4.01 -1.86 -20.33
C ASN A 102 2.63 -2.05 -21.00
N GLY A 103 1.61 -1.30 -20.59
CA GLY A 103 0.25 -1.47 -21.09
C GLY A 103 -0.43 -2.75 -20.58
N GLU A 104 -0.04 -3.22 -19.39
CA GLU A 104 -0.66 -4.33 -18.66
C GLU A 104 -1.51 -3.83 -17.48
N PRO A 105 -2.60 -4.53 -17.13
CA PRO A 105 -3.45 -4.15 -16.00
C PRO A 105 -2.76 -4.44 -14.66
N VAL A 106 -3.12 -3.69 -13.61
CA VAL A 106 -2.60 -3.88 -12.26
C VAL A 106 -3.17 -5.15 -11.62
N ILE A 107 -2.34 -5.84 -10.85
CA ILE A 107 -2.76 -7.03 -10.09
C ILE A 107 -3.67 -6.58 -8.94
N LYS A 108 -4.88 -7.12 -8.85
CA LYS A 108 -5.90 -6.65 -7.90
C LYS A 108 -5.76 -7.18 -6.47
N ASN A 109 -4.68 -7.92 -6.18
CA ASN A 109 -4.40 -8.51 -4.88
C ASN A 109 -2.94 -8.25 -4.49
N ILE A 110 -2.72 -7.86 -3.24
CA ILE A 110 -1.42 -7.83 -2.59
C ILE A 110 -1.35 -9.12 -1.78
N ASN A 111 -0.91 -10.21 -2.43
CA ASN A 111 -0.73 -11.50 -1.78
C ASN A 111 0.73 -11.68 -1.37
N ARG A 112 0.95 -12.23 -0.16
CA ARG A 112 2.13 -13.02 0.17
C ARG A 112 2.04 -14.37 -0.52
#